data_AF-A0A945ZTQ5-F1
#
_entry.id   AF-A0A945ZTQ5-F1
#
_cell.length_a   1.000
_cell.length_b   1.000
_cell.length_c   1.000
_cell.angle_alpha   90.00
_cell.angle_beta   90.00
_cell.angle_gamma   90.00
#
_symmetry.space_group_name_H-M   'P 1'
#
loop_
_entity.id
_entity.type
_entity.pdbx_description
1 polymer ?
#
loop_
_entity_poly.entity_id
_entity_poly.type
_entity_poly.pdbx_seq_one_letter_code
_entity_poly.pdbx_strand_id
1 'polypeptide(L)'
;TSPGITTDAADAATDTSVTLNATFSADSITAQGFVWGEQANLSDGASVSAGTTGGSTAIEYVLTGLTGGTAGYFSAYATNASGTSYGDTLSFSTLQPITDFNIQSAVDAWCIDSLSAAGTYGDISDWNTSAVTDMSSLFGEKSNFNSDISEWDVSSVTSMSAMFYNAEAFNQDIGDWTVSSVTSMSAMFYNAEAFDQEIGDWNVSSVKNMNKMFKEASAFDQEIGDWTVSSVTDMYAMLYKASAFNQEIGDWDVSSVTDMRYMFQEASVFDKEIGDWDVSSVQDMSNMFWNALAFNQEIGNWTVSSVTDMSNMFYNASAFNQDLSLWCVINIGSEPANFGNSGTDPDWGMCPLTMKITALEVANGGYSLDATFSLTFTSSLSTTNFEQADITVSNGTLENFSGAGNTYTATFMSPGSGPCTINVAADTFTDAGNTNNMTASEFNFTIITEITQSNIQSAVDAWCSDSAAAAGTYGDISDWNTSAVTDMSNLFKEKSNFNSDISEWDVSSVANMNAMFREASAFNQEIGDWDVSSVTNMKNMFREASAFNKEIGDWDVSSVTTMYAMFFNALVFNQDLSQWCVTNIGSEPANFGNSGTDPDWGMCP
;
A
#
# COMPACT_ATOMS: atom_id res chain seq x y z
N THR A 1 39.91 -28.25 -62.73
CA THR A 1 38.72 -27.55 -63.24
C THR A 1 38.55 -26.29 -62.43
N SER A 2 38.02 -25.21 -63.02
CA SER A 2 37.69 -24.01 -62.23
C SER A 2 36.67 -24.36 -61.14
N PRO A 3 36.73 -23.75 -59.95
CA PRO A 3 35.73 -23.95 -58.92
C PRO A 3 34.33 -23.57 -59.43
N GLY A 4 33.30 -24.37 -59.13
CA GLY A 4 31.92 -23.91 -59.25
C GLY A 4 31.57 -23.00 -58.07
N ILE A 5 31.06 -21.80 -58.35
CA ILE A 5 30.72 -20.78 -57.35
C ILE A 5 29.32 -20.28 -57.65
N THR A 6 28.48 -20.20 -56.63
CA THR A 6 27.20 -19.50 -56.66
C THR A 6 27.22 -18.47 -55.54
N THR A 7 27.23 -17.19 -55.89
CA THR A 7 27.01 -16.10 -54.94
C THR A 7 25.51 -16.06 -54.66
N ASP A 8 25.11 -16.26 -53.41
CA ASP A 8 23.71 -16.22 -53.00
C ASP A 8 23.37 -14.80 -52.50
N ALA A 9 22.08 -14.45 -52.50
CA ALA A 9 21.65 -13.14 -51.99
C ALA A 9 22.11 -12.94 -50.54
N ALA A 10 22.46 -11.70 -50.20
CA ALA A 10 22.73 -11.33 -48.83
C ALA A 10 21.45 -11.50 -47.98
N ASP A 11 21.61 -11.91 -46.73
CA ASP A 11 20.49 -11.90 -45.77
C ASP A 11 20.23 -10.47 -45.26
N ALA A 12 19.34 -10.35 -44.27
CA ALA A 12 18.97 -9.08 -43.67
C ALA A 12 20.22 -8.25 -43.26
N ALA A 13 20.26 -7.01 -43.73
CA ALA A 13 21.28 -6.06 -43.35
C ALA A 13 20.85 -5.31 -42.09
N THR A 14 21.83 -4.88 -41.31
CA THR A 14 21.67 -3.83 -40.28
C THR A 14 22.14 -2.50 -40.88
N ASP A 15 22.23 -1.46 -40.06
CA ASP A 15 22.86 -0.19 -40.44
C ASP A 15 24.37 -0.31 -40.65
N THR A 16 25.03 -1.29 -40.02
CA THR A 16 26.50 -1.39 -39.98
C THR A 16 27.05 -2.74 -40.43
N SER A 17 26.19 -3.71 -40.72
CA SER A 17 26.61 -5.04 -41.15
C SER A 17 25.63 -5.73 -42.09
N VAL A 18 26.12 -6.72 -42.84
CA VAL A 18 25.31 -7.59 -43.71
C VAL A 18 25.90 -9.00 -43.73
N THR A 19 25.03 -10.00 -43.78
CA THR A 19 25.44 -11.41 -43.92
C THR A 19 25.52 -11.79 -45.40
N LEU A 20 26.68 -12.26 -45.83
CA LEU A 20 26.97 -12.68 -47.20
C LEU A 20 26.97 -14.20 -47.31
N ASN A 21 26.35 -14.73 -48.35
CA ASN A 21 26.16 -16.16 -48.57
C ASN A 21 26.72 -16.62 -49.91
N ALA A 22 27.30 -17.82 -49.92
CA ALA A 22 27.72 -18.46 -51.16
C ALA A 22 27.83 -19.97 -51.04
N THR A 23 27.64 -20.65 -52.16
CA THR A 23 27.83 -22.09 -52.29
C THR A 23 28.93 -22.44 -53.31
N PHE A 24 29.66 -23.52 -53.05
CA PHE A 24 30.82 -23.95 -53.83
C PHE A 24 30.75 -25.42 -54.22
N SER A 25 31.20 -25.74 -55.43
CA SER A 25 31.29 -27.11 -55.95
C SER A 25 32.64 -27.35 -56.63
N ALA A 26 33.61 -27.88 -55.86
CA ALA A 26 34.87 -28.42 -56.41
C ALA A 26 35.64 -29.27 -55.40
N ASP A 27 36.36 -30.28 -55.92
CA ASP A 27 37.43 -30.93 -55.18
C ASP A 27 38.65 -29.99 -55.11
N SER A 28 39.20 -29.75 -53.92
CA SER A 28 40.50 -29.05 -53.70
C SER A 28 40.51 -27.50 -53.67
N ILE A 29 39.51 -26.83 -53.08
CA ILE A 29 39.57 -25.38 -52.81
C ILE A 29 40.65 -25.07 -51.76
N THR A 30 41.56 -24.14 -52.07
CA THR A 30 42.67 -23.72 -51.18
C THR A 30 42.42 -22.38 -50.49
N ALA A 31 41.50 -21.56 -51.01
CA ALA A 31 41.03 -20.32 -50.38
C ALA A 31 39.63 -19.98 -50.89
N GLN A 32 38.77 -19.43 -50.03
CA GLN A 32 37.44 -18.94 -50.39
C GLN A 32 37.01 -17.78 -49.49
N GLY A 33 36.06 -16.99 -49.97
CA GLY A 33 35.50 -15.86 -49.25
C GLY A 33 34.72 -14.93 -50.17
N PHE A 34 34.70 -13.64 -49.84
CA PHE A 34 33.99 -12.62 -50.58
C PHE A 34 34.91 -11.45 -50.93
N VAL A 35 34.69 -10.83 -52.09
CA VAL A 35 35.19 -9.49 -52.42
C VAL A 35 34.01 -8.53 -52.42
N TRP A 36 34.18 -7.34 -51.85
CA TRP A 36 33.09 -6.36 -51.73
C TRP A 36 33.58 -4.92 -51.93
N GLY A 37 32.64 -4.02 -52.25
CA GLY A 37 32.89 -2.58 -52.38
C GLY A 37 31.62 -1.76 -52.63
N GLU A 38 31.74 -0.44 -52.62
CA GLU A 38 30.63 0.51 -52.84
C GLU A 38 30.24 0.65 -54.33
N GLN A 39 31.01 0.05 -55.23
CA GLN A 39 30.77 0.06 -56.67
C GLN A 39 30.62 -1.37 -57.20
N ALA A 40 29.81 -1.53 -58.25
CA ALA A 40 29.59 -2.82 -58.89
C ALA A 40 30.88 -3.43 -59.49
N ASN A 41 31.87 -2.59 -59.83
CA ASN A 41 33.19 -3.07 -60.23
C ASN A 41 34.05 -3.33 -58.99
N LEU A 42 34.30 -4.60 -58.71
CA LEU A 42 35.03 -5.09 -57.52
C LEU A 42 36.53 -5.30 -57.76
N SER A 43 37.10 -4.77 -58.85
CA SER A 43 38.55 -4.90 -59.14
C SER A 43 39.44 -4.38 -58.01
N ASP A 44 38.93 -3.38 -57.29
CA ASP A 44 39.64 -2.66 -56.21
C ASP A 44 38.98 -2.96 -54.84
N GLY A 45 38.07 -3.94 -54.81
CA GLY A 45 37.25 -4.28 -53.64
C GLY A 45 38.05 -4.93 -52.51
N ALA A 46 37.58 -4.75 -51.29
CA ALA A 46 38.16 -5.40 -50.12
C ALA A 46 37.80 -6.89 -50.12
N SER A 47 38.79 -7.75 -49.86
CA SER A 47 38.59 -9.20 -49.79
C SER A 47 38.55 -9.67 -48.34
N VAL A 48 37.53 -10.45 -47.99
CA VAL A 48 37.38 -11.12 -46.69
C VAL A 48 37.50 -12.64 -46.89
N SER A 49 38.19 -13.31 -45.98
CA SER A 49 38.33 -14.77 -46.01
C SER A 49 37.39 -15.41 -45.00
N ALA A 50 36.58 -16.37 -45.44
CA ALA A 50 35.60 -17.06 -44.60
C ALA A 50 36.04 -18.51 -44.25
N GLY A 51 37.35 -18.73 -44.10
CA GLY A 51 37.91 -20.01 -43.65
C GLY A 51 38.39 -20.96 -44.76
N THR A 52 39.31 -21.84 -44.38
CA THR A 52 39.98 -22.83 -45.24
C THR A 52 39.98 -24.20 -44.56
N THR A 53 38.93 -25.00 -44.75
CA THR A 53 39.00 -26.42 -44.37
C THR A 53 38.03 -27.23 -45.22
N GLY A 54 38.56 -28.28 -45.83
CA GLY A 54 37.97 -28.94 -46.98
C GLY A 54 36.58 -29.52 -46.74
N GLY A 55 35.69 -29.23 -47.69
CA GLY A 55 34.42 -29.95 -47.86
C GLY A 55 33.15 -29.13 -47.62
N SER A 56 33.19 -27.89 -47.13
CA SER A 56 31.96 -27.10 -46.96
C SER A 56 31.45 -26.59 -48.31
N THR A 57 30.25 -27.01 -48.70
CA THR A 57 29.55 -26.59 -49.91
C THR A 57 28.86 -25.23 -49.78
N ALA A 58 28.77 -24.67 -48.57
CA ALA A 58 28.20 -23.34 -48.29
C ALA A 58 29.07 -22.57 -47.28
N ILE A 59 29.15 -21.25 -47.42
CA ILE A 59 29.73 -20.34 -46.43
C ILE A 59 28.79 -19.17 -46.15
N GLU A 60 28.90 -18.67 -44.93
CA GLU A 60 28.26 -17.46 -44.45
C GLU A 60 29.35 -16.54 -43.87
N TYR A 61 29.26 -15.24 -44.11
CA TYR A 61 30.19 -14.26 -43.56
C TYR A 61 29.48 -12.95 -43.21
N VAL A 62 29.55 -12.54 -41.95
CA VAL A 62 29.04 -11.24 -41.49
C VAL A 62 30.07 -10.15 -41.78
N LEU A 63 29.77 -9.32 -42.78
CA LEU A 63 30.55 -8.13 -43.11
C LEU A 63 30.13 -6.98 -42.20
N THR A 64 31.05 -6.45 -41.39
CA THR A 64 30.80 -5.36 -40.42
C THR A 64 31.54 -4.07 -40.78
N GLY A 65 31.17 -2.95 -40.14
CA GLY A 65 31.81 -1.65 -40.34
C GLY A 65 31.34 -0.92 -41.59
N LEU A 66 30.13 -1.22 -42.06
CA LEU A 66 29.49 -0.56 -43.20
C LEU A 66 28.88 0.79 -42.80
N THR A 67 28.70 1.65 -43.79
CA THR A 67 27.98 2.92 -43.61
C THR A 67 26.48 2.69 -43.76
N GLY A 68 25.68 3.11 -42.79
CA GLY A 68 24.22 2.98 -42.83
C GLY A 68 23.58 3.74 -43.98
N GLY A 69 22.51 3.18 -44.53
CA GLY A 69 21.74 3.77 -45.62
C GLY A 69 22.43 3.77 -46.98
N THR A 70 23.43 2.90 -47.19
CA THR A 70 24.22 2.85 -48.43
C THR A 70 24.11 1.51 -49.14
N ALA A 71 24.27 1.52 -50.46
CA ALA A 71 24.31 0.30 -51.26
C ALA A 71 25.75 -0.21 -51.37
N GLY A 72 25.92 -1.53 -51.27
CA GLY A 72 27.18 -2.21 -51.51
C GLY A 72 27.02 -3.34 -52.51
N TYR A 73 28.15 -3.83 -53.02
CA TYR A 73 28.22 -4.92 -53.98
C TYR A 73 29.22 -5.96 -53.51
N PHE A 74 28.95 -7.24 -53.76
CA PHE A 74 29.81 -8.34 -53.37
C PHE A 74 29.79 -9.47 -54.40
N SER A 75 30.86 -10.25 -54.43
CA SER A 75 30.98 -11.48 -55.20
C SER A 75 31.78 -12.51 -54.40
N ALA A 76 31.34 -13.77 -54.40
CA ALA A 76 32.10 -14.85 -53.80
C ALA A 76 33.32 -15.20 -54.66
N TYR A 77 34.43 -15.58 -54.03
CA TYR A 77 35.61 -16.07 -54.73
C TYR A 77 36.07 -17.42 -54.19
N ALA A 78 36.68 -18.23 -55.06
CA ALA A 78 37.37 -19.45 -54.68
C ALA A 78 38.66 -19.62 -55.50
N THR A 79 39.71 -20.09 -54.85
CA THR A 79 41.03 -20.34 -55.43
C THR A 79 41.35 -21.82 -55.36
N ASN A 80 41.84 -22.39 -56.48
CA ASN A 80 42.45 -23.72 -56.52
C ASN A 80 43.73 -23.70 -57.37
N ALA A 81 44.27 -24.88 -57.71
CA ALA A 81 45.49 -25.00 -58.52
C ALA A 81 45.39 -24.34 -59.93
N SER A 82 44.19 -24.01 -60.41
CA SER A 82 43.95 -23.33 -61.69
C SER A 82 43.87 -21.80 -61.57
N GLY A 83 43.90 -21.24 -60.36
CA GLY A 83 43.75 -19.80 -60.09
C GLY A 83 42.49 -19.46 -59.29
N THR A 84 42.21 -18.16 -59.18
CA THR A 84 41.00 -17.61 -58.52
C THR A 84 39.87 -17.47 -59.53
N SER A 85 38.67 -17.93 -59.18
CA SER A 85 37.43 -17.67 -59.90
C SER A 85 36.48 -16.87 -59.01
N TYR A 86 35.57 -16.11 -59.63
CA TYR A 86 34.58 -15.28 -58.96
C TYR A 86 33.18 -15.71 -59.39
N GLY A 87 32.22 -15.64 -58.48
CA GLY A 87 30.80 -15.82 -58.76
C GLY A 87 30.14 -14.55 -59.30
N ASP A 88 28.81 -14.55 -59.39
CA ASP A 88 28.04 -13.38 -59.78
C ASP A 88 28.22 -12.24 -58.77
N THR A 89 28.17 -11.00 -59.26
CA THR A 89 28.15 -9.79 -58.42
C THR A 89 26.71 -9.48 -58.05
N LEU A 90 26.41 -9.46 -56.75
CA LEU A 90 25.12 -9.08 -56.20
C LEU A 90 25.24 -7.77 -55.40
N SER A 91 24.11 -7.09 -55.20
CA SER A 91 24.02 -5.87 -54.39
C SER A 91 23.31 -6.15 -53.07
N PHE A 92 23.67 -5.37 -52.05
CA PHE A 92 22.93 -5.25 -50.79
C PHE A 92 22.76 -3.77 -50.46
N SER A 93 21.87 -3.46 -49.52
CA SER A 93 21.71 -2.12 -48.95
C SER A 93 21.68 -2.23 -47.43
N THR A 94 22.42 -1.38 -46.73
CA THR A 94 22.31 -1.23 -45.27
C THR A 94 21.08 -0.41 -44.91
N LEU A 95 20.53 -0.65 -43.72
CA LEU A 95 19.39 0.10 -43.19
C LEU A 95 19.82 1.53 -42.81
N GLN A 96 18.87 2.46 -42.82
CA GLN A 96 19.11 3.82 -42.32
C GLN A 96 19.27 3.79 -40.79
N PRO A 97 20.36 4.33 -40.22
CA PRO A 97 20.57 4.34 -38.78
C PRO A 97 19.54 5.25 -38.09
N ILE A 98 19.03 4.84 -36.94
CA ILE A 98 18.07 5.64 -36.16
C ILE A 98 18.82 6.61 -35.26
N THR A 99 18.47 7.89 -35.36
CA THR A 99 19.08 9.00 -34.62
C THR A 99 18.01 10.06 -34.32
N ASP A 100 18.33 11.04 -33.48
CA ASP A 100 17.45 12.20 -33.24
C ASP A 100 17.00 12.90 -34.53
N PHE A 101 17.78 12.82 -35.61
CA PHE A 101 17.45 13.48 -36.87
C PHE A 101 16.28 12.81 -37.62
N ASN A 102 16.11 11.50 -37.49
CA ASN A 102 15.18 10.74 -38.34
C ASN A 102 14.18 9.86 -37.59
N ILE A 103 14.32 9.63 -36.28
CA ILE A 103 13.45 8.71 -35.53
C ILE A 103 11.96 9.06 -35.69
N GLN A 104 11.60 10.35 -35.62
CA GLN A 104 10.20 10.77 -35.83
C GLN A 104 9.70 10.41 -37.23
N SER A 105 10.51 10.62 -38.27
CA SER A 105 10.13 10.28 -39.65
C SER A 105 10.04 8.77 -39.86
N ALA A 106 10.90 7.99 -39.19
CA ALA A 106 10.84 6.53 -39.21
C ALA A 106 9.56 6.02 -38.54
N VAL A 107 9.20 6.53 -37.36
CA VAL A 107 7.94 6.20 -36.67
C VAL A 107 6.72 6.63 -37.47
N ASP A 108 6.75 7.82 -38.08
CA ASP A 108 5.67 8.29 -38.95
C ASP A 108 5.47 7.36 -40.14
N ALA A 109 6.57 6.96 -40.80
CA ALA A 109 6.53 6.00 -41.90
C ALA A 109 5.99 4.64 -41.43
N TRP A 110 6.46 4.14 -40.28
CA TRP A 110 6.00 2.87 -39.70
C TRP A 110 4.50 2.85 -39.43
N CYS A 111 3.99 3.92 -38.81
CA CYS A 111 2.56 4.08 -38.52
C CYS A 111 1.69 4.23 -39.78
N ILE A 112 2.27 4.63 -40.92
CA ILE A 112 1.56 4.76 -42.20
C ILE A 112 1.57 3.42 -42.96
N ASP A 113 2.74 2.80 -43.09
CA ASP A 113 2.95 1.54 -43.80
C ASP A 113 4.20 0.85 -43.25
N SER A 114 4.00 -0.06 -42.30
CA SER A 114 5.08 -0.79 -41.64
C SER A 114 5.90 -1.65 -42.61
N LEU A 115 5.30 -2.20 -43.66
CA LEU A 115 6.02 -2.99 -44.67
C LEU A 115 6.97 -2.11 -45.48
N SER A 116 6.53 -0.91 -45.88
CA SER A 116 7.41 0.03 -46.58
C SER A 116 8.50 0.60 -45.66
N ALA A 117 8.18 0.89 -44.40
CA ALA A 117 9.13 1.38 -43.42
C ALA A 117 10.22 0.34 -43.10
N ALA A 118 9.83 -0.93 -42.95
CA ALA A 118 10.74 -2.05 -42.69
C ALA A 118 11.83 -2.18 -43.78
N GLY A 119 11.51 -1.89 -45.04
CA GLY A 119 12.50 -1.90 -46.12
C GLY A 119 13.57 -0.80 -46.03
N THR A 120 13.34 0.24 -45.23
CA THR A 120 14.26 1.39 -45.07
C THR A 120 14.98 1.37 -43.72
N TYR A 121 14.26 1.04 -42.67
CA TYR A 121 14.72 1.16 -41.28
C TYR A 121 14.84 -0.20 -40.57
N GLY A 122 14.35 -1.29 -41.15
CA GLY A 122 14.18 -2.56 -40.46
C GLY A 122 12.86 -2.62 -39.68
N ASP A 123 12.56 -3.80 -39.12
CA ASP A 123 11.43 -3.94 -38.20
C ASP A 123 11.63 -3.03 -36.98
N ILE A 124 10.55 -2.43 -36.48
CA ILE A 124 10.63 -1.47 -35.38
C ILE A 124 11.17 -2.11 -34.10
N SER A 125 10.95 -3.41 -33.89
CA SER A 125 11.49 -4.14 -32.73
C SER A 125 13.02 -4.20 -32.74
N ASP A 126 13.64 -4.11 -33.93
CA ASP A 126 15.08 -4.32 -34.13
C ASP A 126 15.85 -2.99 -34.28
N TRP A 127 15.17 -1.84 -34.11
CA TRP A 127 15.80 -0.54 -34.26
C TRP A 127 16.83 -0.29 -33.17
N ASN A 128 18.07 0.00 -33.56
CA ASN A 128 19.07 0.49 -32.63
C ASN A 128 18.83 1.98 -32.31
N THR A 129 18.23 2.25 -31.15
CA THR A 129 17.92 3.60 -30.66
C THR A 129 19.01 4.21 -29.78
N SER A 130 20.17 3.56 -29.60
CA SER A 130 21.20 4.00 -28.64
C SER A 130 21.78 5.39 -28.91
N ALA A 131 21.56 5.95 -30.11
CA ALA A 131 21.99 7.28 -30.52
C ALA A 131 20.91 8.37 -30.35
N VAL A 132 19.74 8.02 -29.83
CA VAL A 132 18.60 8.92 -29.62
C VAL A 132 18.66 9.47 -28.20
N THR A 133 18.51 10.78 -28.07
CA THR A 133 18.56 11.49 -26.77
C THR A 133 17.24 12.17 -26.41
N ASP A 134 16.34 12.33 -27.39
CA ASP A 134 15.02 12.93 -27.21
C ASP A 134 13.94 12.09 -27.91
N MET A 135 13.02 11.54 -27.13
CA MET A 135 11.85 10.78 -27.62
C MET A 135 10.54 11.54 -27.40
N SER A 136 10.62 12.86 -27.20
CA SER A 136 9.44 13.67 -26.94
C SER A 136 8.41 13.57 -28.07
N SER A 137 7.16 13.31 -27.72
CA SER A 137 6.02 13.18 -28.65
C SER A 137 6.14 12.11 -29.74
N LEU A 138 7.06 11.15 -29.61
CA LEU A 138 7.42 10.25 -30.71
C LEU A 138 6.22 9.47 -31.27
N PHE A 139 5.37 8.94 -30.39
CA PHE A 139 4.11 8.26 -30.71
C PHE A 139 2.87 9.11 -30.36
N GLY A 140 3.06 10.42 -30.17
CA GLY A 140 1.98 11.35 -29.89
C GLY A 140 0.91 11.32 -31.00
N GLU A 141 -0.37 11.24 -30.62
CA GLU A 141 -1.54 11.16 -31.50
C GLU A 141 -1.61 9.88 -32.37
N LYS A 142 -0.77 8.87 -32.10
CA LYS A 142 -0.81 7.58 -32.80
C LYS A 142 -1.74 6.59 -32.07
N SER A 143 -3.04 6.87 -32.06
CA SER A 143 -4.02 6.14 -31.23
C SER A 143 -4.07 4.62 -31.40
N ASN A 144 -3.66 4.08 -32.55
CA ASN A 144 -3.61 2.63 -32.82
C ASN A 144 -2.22 2.01 -32.65
N PHE A 145 -1.21 2.78 -32.24
CA PHE A 145 0.15 2.26 -32.11
C PHE A 145 0.24 1.29 -30.92
N ASN A 146 0.73 0.08 -31.20
CA ASN A 146 0.97 -0.96 -30.19
C ASN A 146 1.99 -1.99 -30.71
N SER A 147 2.98 -1.55 -31.50
CA SER A 147 4.05 -2.44 -31.99
C SER A 147 5.12 -2.61 -30.90
N ASP A 148 5.72 -3.80 -30.85
CA ASP A 148 6.78 -4.14 -29.88
C ASP A 148 7.99 -3.21 -30.01
N ILE A 149 8.39 -2.65 -28.88
CA ILE A 149 9.53 -1.74 -28.71
C ILE A 149 10.31 -2.08 -27.42
N SER A 150 10.13 -3.29 -26.89
CA SER A 150 10.74 -3.75 -25.64
C SER A 150 12.27 -3.70 -25.69
N GLU A 151 12.85 -4.06 -26.84
CA GLU A 151 14.31 -4.13 -27.06
C GLU A 151 14.99 -2.78 -27.37
N TRP A 152 14.27 -1.66 -27.29
CA TRP A 152 14.86 -0.35 -27.54
C TRP A 152 15.84 0.08 -26.45
N ASP A 153 17.05 0.50 -26.86
CA ASP A 153 18.00 1.15 -25.96
C ASP A 153 17.61 2.62 -25.75
N VAL A 154 17.05 2.91 -24.58
CA VAL A 154 16.65 4.26 -24.13
C VAL A 154 17.63 4.87 -23.11
N SER A 155 18.77 4.23 -22.85
CA SER A 155 19.70 4.63 -21.77
C SER A 155 20.30 6.04 -21.93
N SER A 156 20.33 6.54 -23.17
CA SER A 156 20.81 7.89 -23.53
C SER A 156 19.70 8.94 -23.61
N VAL A 157 18.42 8.55 -23.44
CA VAL A 157 17.27 9.45 -23.56
C VAL A 157 17.16 10.33 -22.32
N THR A 158 16.96 11.63 -22.55
CA THR A 158 16.86 12.64 -21.49
C THR A 158 15.46 13.23 -21.36
N SER A 159 14.62 13.08 -22.38
CA SER A 159 13.21 13.49 -22.39
C SER A 159 12.34 12.43 -23.07
N MET A 160 11.29 12.02 -22.36
CA MET A 160 10.20 11.16 -22.87
C MET A 160 8.86 11.91 -22.83
N SER A 161 8.94 13.24 -22.85
CA SER A 161 7.77 14.12 -22.71
C SER A 161 6.74 13.83 -23.80
N ALA A 162 5.50 13.51 -23.42
CA ALA A 162 4.40 13.21 -24.33
C ALA A 162 4.64 12.04 -25.30
N MET A 163 5.59 11.14 -25.02
CA MET A 163 5.97 10.06 -25.94
C MET A 163 4.79 9.22 -26.45
N PHE A 164 3.84 8.88 -25.58
CA PHE A 164 2.62 8.11 -25.90
C PHE A 164 1.33 8.93 -25.69
N TYR A 165 1.42 10.26 -25.80
CA TYR A 165 0.24 11.12 -25.68
C TYR A 165 -0.85 10.75 -26.72
N ASN A 166 -2.08 10.48 -26.30
CA ASN A 166 -3.18 9.98 -27.14
C ASN A 166 -2.86 8.67 -27.90
N ALA A 167 -1.89 7.86 -27.44
CA ALA A 167 -1.65 6.52 -27.96
C ALA A 167 -2.59 5.52 -27.27
N GLU A 168 -3.90 5.68 -27.48
CA GLU A 168 -4.98 4.98 -26.76
C GLU A 168 -4.80 3.45 -26.66
N ALA A 169 -4.30 2.81 -27.73
CA ALA A 169 -4.11 1.36 -27.81
C ALA A 169 -2.76 0.84 -27.27
N PHE A 170 -1.85 1.73 -26.86
CA PHE A 170 -0.49 1.34 -26.46
C PHE A 170 -0.50 0.60 -25.11
N ASN A 171 0.05 -0.61 -25.11
CA ASN A 171 0.19 -1.46 -23.93
C ASN A 171 1.31 -2.50 -24.10
N GLN A 172 2.45 -2.09 -24.67
CA GLN A 172 3.61 -2.98 -24.85
C GLN A 172 4.52 -2.94 -23.63
N ASP A 173 5.16 -4.08 -23.35
CA ASP A 173 6.14 -4.23 -22.27
C ASP A 173 7.34 -3.30 -22.50
N ILE A 174 7.56 -2.43 -21.52
CA ILE A 174 8.64 -1.44 -21.45
C ILE A 174 9.29 -1.44 -20.06
N GLY A 175 9.03 -2.48 -19.24
CA GLY A 175 9.53 -2.56 -17.86
C GLY A 175 11.06 -2.57 -17.80
N ASP A 176 11.71 -3.24 -18.76
CA ASP A 176 13.16 -3.40 -18.84
C ASP A 176 13.93 -2.16 -19.33
N TRP A 177 13.23 -1.06 -19.63
CA TRP A 177 13.86 0.17 -20.11
C TRP A 177 14.74 0.85 -19.05
N THR A 178 15.96 1.22 -19.44
CA THR A 178 16.88 1.98 -18.56
C THR A 178 16.59 3.48 -18.65
N VAL A 179 15.74 3.98 -17.75
CA VAL A 179 15.28 5.40 -17.76
C VAL A 179 16.07 6.35 -16.84
N SER A 180 17.19 5.92 -16.25
CA SER A 180 17.93 6.69 -15.23
C SER A 180 18.47 8.06 -15.68
N SER A 181 18.57 8.27 -17.00
CA SER A 181 19.02 9.53 -17.62
C SER A 181 17.88 10.52 -17.90
N VAL A 182 16.62 10.08 -17.79
CA VAL A 182 15.44 10.87 -18.13
C VAL A 182 15.20 11.93 -17.06
N THR A 183 14.95 13.17 -17.50
CA THR A 183 14.69 14.31 -16.60
C THR A 183 13.25 14.82 -16.70
N SER A 184 12.53 14.48 -17.77
CA SER A 184 11.14 14.85 -18.00
C SER A 184 10.35 13.67 -18.56
N MET A 185 9.28 13.31 -17.85
CA MET A 185 8.26 12.33 -18.28
C MET A 185 6.87 13.01 -18.39
N SER A 186 6.85 14.33 -18.55
CA SER A 186 5.62 15.12 -18.64
C SER A 186 4.69 14.57 -19.72
N ALA A 187 3.46 14.23 -19.36
CA ALA A 187 2.42 13.70 -20.24
C ALA A 187 2.78 12.42 -20.99
N MET A 188 3.77 11.64 -20.53
CA MET A 188 4.28 10.47 -21.26
C MET A 188 3.18 9.49 -21.68
N PHE A 189 2.24 9.17 -20.78
CA PHE A 189 1.09 8.29 -21.03
C PHE A 189 -0.25 9.02 -20.95
N TYR A 190 -0.26 10.33 -21.21
CA TYR A 190 -1.52 11.08 -21.18
C TYR A 190 -2.47 10.53 -22.27
N ASN A 191 -3.60 9.95 -21.83
CA ASN A 191 -4.66 9.36 -22.66
C ASN A 191 -4.19 8.12 -23.43
N ALA A 192 -3.22 7.40 -22.87
CA ALA A 192 -2.91 6.02 -23.26
C ALA A 192 -3.87 5.08 -22.51
N GLU A 193 -5.14 5.07 -22.92
CA GLU A 193 -6.24 4.44 -22.18
C GLU A 193 -6.00 2.96 -21.82
N ALA A 194 -5.33 2.21 -22.69
CA ALA A 194 -5.04 0.78 -22.52
C ALA A 194 -3.74 0.46 -21.75
N PHE A 195 -2.93 1.47 -21.41
CA PHE A 195 -1.61 1.25 -20.81
C PHE A 195 -1.72 0.76 -19.36
N ASP A 196 -1.16 -0.42 -19.09
CA ASP A 196 -1.17 -1.08 -17.79
C ASP A 196 0.00 -2.08 -17.69
N GLN A 197 1.24 -1.62 -17.94
CA GLN A 197 2.44 -2.45 -17.89
C GLN A 197 3.31 -2.16 -16.66
N GLU A 198 3.95 -3.21 -16.15
CA GLU A 198 4.84 -3.15 -14.98
C GLU A 198 6.04 -2.22 -15.25
N ILE A 199 6.08 -1.09 -14.55
CA ILE A 199 7.15 -0.07 -14.64
C ILE A 199 7.72 0.29 -13.26
N GLY A 200 7.42 -0.51 -12.23
CA GLY A 200 7.86 -0.28 -10.85
C GLY A 200 9.38 -0.24 -10.69
N ASP A 201 10.11 -1.01 -11.51
CA ASP A 201 11.58 -1.11 -11.47
C ASP A 201 12.32 0.08 -12.11
N TRP A 202 11.59 1.05 -12.67
CA TRP A 202 12.20 2.24 -13.27
C TRP A 202 12.91 3.14 -12.25
N ASN A 203 14.18 3.45 -12.52
CA ASN A 203 14.91 4.47 -11.76
C ASN A 203 14.53 5.88 -12.21
N VAL A 204 13.55 6.48 -11.54
CA VAL A 204 13.05 7.84 -11.81
C VAL A 204 13.72 8.95 -11.00
N SER A 205 14.81 8.66 -10.27
CA SER A 205 15.44 9.62 -9.33
C SER A 205 15.98 10.92 -9.98
N SER A 206 16.19 10.90 -11.30
CA SER A 206 16.63 12.06 -12.10
C SER A 206 15.46 12.92 -12.63
N VAL A 207 14.22 12.42 -12.55
CA VAL A 207 13.04 13.06 -13.12
C VAL A 207 12.61 14.25 -12.24
N LYS A 208 12.36 15.39 -12.89
CA LYS A 208 11.93 16.63 -12.21
C LYS A 208 10.48 16.99 -12.51
N ASN A 209 9.98 16.55 -13.67
CA ASN A 209 8.64 16.86 -14.17
C ASN A 209 7.90 15.56 -14.52
N MET A 210 6.84 15.28 -13.76
CA MET A 210 5.91 14.16 -13.98
C MET A 210 4.48 14.66 -14.24
N ASN A 211 4.31 15.93 -14.63
CA ASN A 211 2.98 16.47 -14.82
C ASN A 211 2.22 15.68 -15.90
N LYS A 212 0.94 15.41 -15.64
CA LYS A 212 0.04 14.65 -16.53
C LYS A 212 0.55 13.26 -16.94
N MET A 213 1.55 12.67 -16.26
CA MET A 213 2.21 11.45 -16.75
C MET A 213 1.21 10.33 -17.05
N PHE A 214 0.22 10.11 -16.19
CA PHE A 214 -0.85 9.11 -16.34
C PHE A 214 -2.24 9.75 -16.44
N LYS A 215 -2.32 11.01 -16.87
CA LYS A 215 -3.61 11.67 -17.05
C LYS A 215 -4.45 10.86 -18.04
N GLU A 216 -5.69 10.53 -17.69
CA GLU A 216 -6.63 9.78 -18.54
C GLU A 216 -6.10 8.38 -18.97
N ALA A 217 -5.05 7.85 -18.34
CA ALA A 217 -4.60 6.46 -18.51
C ALA A 217 -5.53 5.52 -17.72
N SER A 218 -6.73 5.30 -18.25
CA SER A 218 -7.86 4.76 -17.48
C SER A 218 -7.67 3.34 -16.94
N ALA A 219 -6.84 2.52 -17.58
CA ALA A 219 -6.55 1.14 -17.20
C ALA A 219 -5.36 1.00 -16.24
N PHE A 220 -4.53 2.03 -16.06
CA PHE A 220 -3.28 1.94 -15.32
C PHE A 220 -3.50 1.66 -13.82
N ASP A 221 -2.99 0.53 -13.33
CA ASP A 221 -3.07 0.12 -11.92
C ASP A 221 -1.81 -0.66 -11.46
N GLN A 222 -0.62 -0.20 -11.88
CA GLN A 222 0.65 -0.89 -11.60
C GLN A 222 1.40 -0.31 -10.41
N GLU A 223 2.13 -1.17 -9.68
CA GLU A 223 2.91 -0.82 -8.50
C GLU A 223 4.04 0.16 -8.84
N ILE A 224 3.96 1.38 -8.30
CA ILE A 224 4.97 2.45 -8.46
C ILE A 224 5.42 3.05 -7.11
N GLY A 225 5.09 2.38 -6.00
CA GLY A 225 5.41 2.85 -4.64
C GLY A 225 6.91 2.98 -4.39
N ASP A 226 7.72 2.13 -5.00
CA ASP A 226 9.19 2.10 -4.83
C ASP A 226 9.94 3.20 -5.60
N TRP A 227 9.22 4.03 -6.36
CA TRP A 227 9.82 5.13 -7.11
C TRP A 227 10.43 6.19 -6.19
N THR A 228 11.69 6.55 -6.45
CA THR A 228 12.35 7.68 -5.78
C THR A 228 11.96 9.01 -6.42
N VAL A 229 10.93 9.68 -5.88
CA VAL A 229 10.36 10.93 -6.44
C VAL A 229 10.85 12.23 -5.79
N SER A 230 11.85 12.18 -4.90
CA SER A 230 12.33 13.34 -4.11
C SER A 230 12.88 14.51 -4.93
N SER A 231 13.18 14.32 -6.22
CA SER A 231 13.60 15.39 -7.15
C SER A 231 12.46 16.03 -7.95
N VAL A 232 11.24 15.50 -7.86
CA VAL A 232 10.07 15.97 -8.61
C VAL A 232 9.53 17.25 -7.97
N THR A 233 9.28 18.26 -8.80
CA THR A 233 8.76 19.56 -8.33
C THR A 233 7.34 19.87 -8.81
N ASP A 234 6.88 19.16 -9.85
CA ASP A 234 5.59 19.36 -10.52
C ASP A 234 4.89 18.01 -10.72
N MET A 235 3.77 17.79 -10.01
CA MET A 235 2.88 16.63 -10.12
C MET A 235 1.48 17.03 -10.62
N TYR A 236 1.37 18.18 -11.30
CA TYR A 236 0.12 18.68 -11.85
C TYR A 236 -0.60 17.58 -12.67
N ALA A 237 -1.82 17.25 -12.28
CA ALA A 237 -2.71 16.29 -12.95
C ALA A 237 -2.08 14.92 -13.23
N MET A 238 -1.09 14.47 -12.45
CA MET A 238 -0.34 13.23 -12.73
C MET A 238 -1.25 11.99 -12.87
N LEU A 239 -2.25 11.84 -11.99
CA LEU A 239 -3.21 10.72 -11.97
C LEU A 239 -4.66 11.20 -12.25
N TYR A 240 -4.82 12.36 -12.90
CA TYR A 240 -6.15 12.88 -13.25
C TYR A 240 -6.88 11.88 -14.16
N LYS A 241 -8.05 11.39 -13.76
CA LYS A 241 -8.83 10.34 -14.48
C LYS A 241 -8.09 9.01 -14.69
N ALA A 242 -7.07 8.70 -13.90
CA ALA A 242 -6.53 7.34 -13.82
C ALA A 242 -7.52 6.46 -13.02
N SER A 243 -8.63 6.07 -13.67
CA SER A 243 -9.82 5.55 -12.98
C SER A 243 -9.67 4.18 -12.33
N ALA A 244 -8.67 3.40 -12.74
CA ALA A 244 -8.34 2.10 -12.17
C ALA A 244 -7.29 2.17 -11.04
N PHE A 245 -6.50 3.24 -10.99
CA PHE A 245 -5.32 3.32 -10.13
C PHE A 245 -5.68 3.28 -8.63
N ASN A 246 -5.15 2.28 -7.93
CA ASN A 246 -5.30 2.11 -6.48
C ASN A 246 -4.08 1.45 -5.82
N GLN A 247 -2.88 1.90 -6.15
CA GLN A 247 -1.62 1.34 -5.65
C GLN A 247 -1.00 2.17 -4.51
N GLU A 248 -0.24 1.51 -3.64
CA GLU A 248 0.41 2.16 -2.49
C GLU A 248 1.50 3.14 -2.96
N ILE A 249 1.39 4.39 -2.52
CA ILE A 249 2.33 5.49 -2.83
C ILE A 249 2.64 6.34 -1.59
N GLY A 250 2.30 5.85 -0.39
CA GLY A 250 2.48 6.56 0.88
C GLY A 250 3.95 6.88 1.19
N ASP A 251 4.88 6.05 0.71
CA ASP A 251 6.33 6.18 0.95
C ASP A 251 7.02 7.23 0.04
N TRP A 252 6.29 7.87 -0.86
CA TRP A 252 6.84 8.91 -1.73
C TRP A 252 7.27 10.16 -0.95
N ASP A 253 8.53 10.57 -1.12
CA ASP A 253 9.02 11.88 -0.66
C ASP A 253 8.57 12.99 -1.61
N VAL A 254 7.44 13.62 -1.28
CA VAL A 254 6.85 14.74 -2.04
C VAL A 254 7.25 16.12 -1.52
N SER A 255 8.23 16.21 -0.61
CA SER A 255 8.62 17.47 0.08
C SER A 255 9.09 18.59 -0.85
N SER A 256 9.51 18.25 -2.08
CA SER A 256 9.95 19.21 -3.11
C SER A 256 8.83 19.65 -4.07
N VAL A 257 7.63 19.06 -3.99
CA VAL A 257 6.52 19.35 -4.90
C VAL A 257 5.85 20.66 -4.51
N THR A 258 5.57 21.50 -5.52
CA THR A 258 4.94 22.81 -5.31
C THR A 258 3.53 22.92 -5.91
N ASP A 259 3.17 22.02 -6.84
CA ASP A 259 1.90 22.02 -7.57
C ASP A 259 1.31 20.60 -7.59
N MET A 260 0.16 20.42 -6.94
CA MET A 260 -0.60 19.16 -6.87
C MET A 260 -2.02 19.32 -7.44
N ARG A 261 -2.25 20.36 -8.25
CA ARG A 261 -3.57 20.57 -8.85
C ARG A 261 -4.02 19.36 -9.64
N TYR A 262 -5.29 19.01 -9.49
CA TYR A 262 -5.93 17.90 -10.21
C TYR A 262 -5.26 16.53 -10.02
N MET A 263 -4.33 16.35 -9.08
CA MET A 263 -3.47 15.15 -8.99
C MET A 263 -4.29 13.86 -9.01
N PHE A 264 -5.38 13.78 -8.25
CA PHE A 264 -6.30 12.63 -8.15
C PHE A 264 -7.73 12.97 -8.59
N GLN A 265 -7.92 14.05 -9.35
CA GLN A 265 -9.25 14.41 -9.81
C GLN A 265 -9.84 13.22 -10.61
N GLU A 266 -11.07 12.83 -10.34
CA GLU A 266 -11.75 11.71 -11.01
C GLU A 266 -10.98 10.37 -10.96
N ALA A 267 -9.98 10.21 -10.08
CA ALA A 267 -9.33 8.93 -9.78
C ALA A 267 -10.28 8.11 -8.87
N SER A 268 -11.33 7.56 -9.48
CA SER A 268 -12.57 7.20 -8.77
C SER A 268 -12.43 6.13 -7.68
N VAL A 269 -11.41 5.28 -7.76
CA VAL A 269 -11.21 4.13 -6.86
C VAL A 269 -10.02 4.30 -5.92
N PHE A 270 -9.23 5.37 -6.06
CA PHE A 270 -8.03 5.58 -5.26
C PHE A 270 -8.39 5.83 -3.79
N ASP A 271 -7.87 4.98 -2.90
CA ASP A 271 -8.10 5.05 -1.45
C ASP A 271 -6.90 4.50 -0.67
N LYS A 272 -5.68 4.91 -1.05
CA LYS A 272 -4.42 4.47 -0.41
C LYS A 272 -3.83 5.52 0.52
N GLU A 273 -3.18 5.04 1.58
CA GLU A 273 -2.67 5.89 2.66
C GLU A 273 -1.60 6.86 2.12
N ILE A 274 -1.81 8.15 2.37
CA ILE A 274 -0.90 9.25 2.00
C ILE A 274 -0.74 10.26 3.15
N GLY A 275 -1.13 9.87 4.37
CA GLY A 275 -1.12 10.73 5.56
C GLY A 275 0.27 11.22 5.96
N ASP A 276 1.31 10.46 5.59
CA ASP A 276 2.71 10.73 5.92
C ASP A 276 3.44 11.65 4.91
N TRP A 277 2.76 12.06 3.84
CA TRP A 277 3.33 12.98 2.85
C TRP A 277 3.67 14.35 3.46
N ASP A 278 4.90 14.81 3.26
CA ASP A 278 5.30 16.20 3.54
C ASP A 278 4.83 17.13 2.42
N VAL A 279 3.64 17.71 2.58
CA VAL A 279 3.06 18.68 1.63
C VAL A 279 3.38 20.15 1.98
N SER A 280 4.33 20.40 2.88
CA SER A 280 4.59 21.76 3.40
C SER A 280 5.09 22.76 2.36
N SER A 281 5.62 22.29 1.23
CA SER A 281 6.07 23.10 0.09
C SER A 281 4.98 23.39 -0.95
N VAL A 282 3.83 22.72 -0.88
CA VAL A 282 2.77 22.82 -1.90
C VAL A 282 2.07 24.17 -1.82
N GLN A 283 1.89 24.82 -2.97
CA GLN A 283 1.27 26.14 -3.10
C GLN A 283 -0.14 26.09 -3.67
N ASP A 284 -0.47 25.06 -4.47
CA ASP A 284 -1.76 24.92 -5.14
C ASP A 284 -2.24 23.46 -5.07
N MET A 285 -3.38 23.24 -4.42
CA MET A 285 -4.07 21.95 -4.26
C MET A 285 -5.48 22.00 -4.89
N SER A 286 -5.76 22.99 -5.73
CA SER A 286 -7.08 23.13 -6.32
C SER A 286 -7.47 21.88 -7.12
N ASN A 287 -8.70 21.42 -6.89
CA ASN A 287 -9.30 20.23 -7.51
C ASN A 287 -8.55 18.90 -7.24
N MET A 288 -7.63 18.82 -6.28
CA MET A 288 -6.77 17.64 -6.08
C MET A 288 -7.56 16.31 -5.99
N PHE A 289 -8.68 16.30 -5.28
CA PHE A 289 -9.58 15.15 -5.10
C PHE A 289 -11.00 15.40 -5.65
N TRP A 290 -11.17 16.35 -6.58
CA TRP A 290 -12.50 16.58 -7.18
C TRP A 290 -12.99 15.30 -7.87
N ASN A 291 -14.17 14.79 -7.49
CA ASN A 291 -14.73 13.51 -7.96
C ASN A 291 -13.88 12.26 -7.63
N ALA A 292 -12.96 12.30 -6.67
CA ALA A 292 -12.31 11.10 -6.16
C ALA A 292 -13.30 10.34 -5.25
N LEU A 293 -14.13 9.48 -5.85
CA LEU A 293 -15.35 8.97 -5.19
C LEU A 293 -15.07 8.09 -3.96
N ALA A 294 -13.99 7.30 -4.01
CA ALA A 294 -13.61 6.35 -2.95
C ALA A 294 -12.68 6.92 -1.88
N PHE A 295 -11.96 8.00 -2.17
CA PHE A 295 -10.90 8.52 -1.29
C PHE A 295 -11.43 8.93 0.08
N ASN A 296 -10.92 8.29 1.15
CA ASN A 296 -11.27 8.60 2.53
C ASN A 296 -10.12 8.38 3.53
N GLN A 297 -8.87 8.63 3.14
CA GLN A 297 -7.70 8.40 4.00
C GLN A 297 -7.37 9.57 4.92
N GLU A 298 -6.81 9.27 6.09
CA GLU A 298 -6.48 10.27 7.12
C GLU A 298 -5.34 11.20 6.66
N ILE A 299 -5.70 12.45 6.35
CA ILE A 299 -4.77 13.52 5.92
C ILE A 299 -4.77 14.73 6.86
N GLY A 300 -5.42 14.62 8.02
CA GLY A 300 -5.55 15.72 8.99
C GLY A 300 -4.21 16.24 9.52
N ASN A 301 -3.15 15.42 9.48
CA ASN A 301 -1.81 15.80 9.96
C ASN A 301 -0.98 16.59 8.93
N TRP A 302 -1.47 16.79 7.71
CA TRP A 302 -0.76 17.55 6.68
C TRP A 302 -0.49 19.00 7.08
N THR A 303 0.72 19.47 6.80
CA THR A 303 1.09 20.88 6.97
C THR A 303 0.78 21.67 5.70
N VAL A 304 -0.34 22.38 5.68
CA VAL A 304 -0.86 23.08 4.48
C VAL A 304 -0.66 24.61 4.49
N SER A 305 0.19 25.12 5.38
CA SER A 305 0.35 26.58 5.60
C SER A 305 0.87 27.37 4.39
N SER A 306 1.50 26.70 3.42
CA SER A 306 2.01 27.31 2.18
C SER A 306 0.98 27.40 1.07
N VAL A 307 -0.14 26.67 1.19
CA VAL A 307 -1.15 26.56 0.13
C VAL A 307 -1.90 27.88 -0.01
N THR A 308 -2.10 28.32 -1.24
CA THR A 308 -2.78 29.57 -1.61
C THR A 308 -4.09 29.35 -2.36
N ASP A 309 -4.32 28.15 -2.91
CA ASP A 309 -5.56 27.75 -3.56
C ASP A 309 -5.93 26.29 -3.24
N MET A 310 -7.16 26.09 -2.78
CA MET A 310 -7.79 24.79 -2.48
C MET A 310 -9.20 24.71 -3.10
N SER A 311 -9.47 25.51 -4.13
CA SER A 311 -10.78 25.55 -4.79
C SER A 311 -11.15 24.16 -5.30
N ASN A 312 -12.37 23.70 -5.03
CA ASN A 312 -12.89 22.38 -5.40
C ASN A 312 -12.09 21.17 -4.88
N MET A 313 -11.28 21.30 -3.83
CA MET A 313 -10.34 20.25 -3.39
C MET A 313 -10.99 18.86 -3.26
N PHE A 314 -12.13 18.74 -2.58
CA PHE A 314 -12.91 17.51 -2.39
C PHE A 314 -14.33 17.63 -2.95
N TYR A 315 -14.56 18.51 -3.93
CA TYR A 315 -15.88 18.64 -4.53
C TYR A 315 -16.35 17.27 -5.02
N ASN A 316 -17.56 16.84 -4.65
CA ASN A 316 -18.11 15.52 -5.02
C ASN A 316 -17.19 14.29 -4.71
N ALA A 317 -16.24 14.40 -3.78
CA ALA A 317 -15.53 13.25 -3.21
C ALA A 317 -16.45 12.58 -2.17
N SER A 318 -17.33 11.69 -2.64
CA SER A 318 -18.50 11.25 -1.87
C SER A 318 -18.18 10.44 -0.61
N ALA A 319 -17.04 9.76 -0.55
CA ALA A 319 -16.61 9.00 0.62
C ALA A 319 -15.92 9.86 1.69
N PHE A 320 -15.38 11.03 1.30
CA PHE A 320 -14.47 11.80 2.14
C PHE A 320 -15.17 12.45 3.34
N ASN A 321 -14.79 12.05 4.55
CA ASN A 321 -15.36 12.52 5.82
C ASN A 321 -14.33 12.72 6.95
N GLN A 322 -13.06 12.90 6.61
CA GLN A 322 -11.95 12.97 7.56
C GLN A 322 -11.87 14.29 8.34
N ASP A 323 -11.20 14.26 9.49
CA ASP A 323 -11.00 15.43 10.35
C ASP A 323 -9.86 16.33 9.84
N LEU A 324 -10.21 17.54 9.39
CA LEU A 324 -9.25 18.54 8.90
C LEU A 324 -9.02 19.70 9.88
N SER A 325 -9.46 19.57 11.14
CA SER A 325 -9.38 20.64 12.14
C SER A 325 -7.95 21.07 12.50
N LEU A 326 -6.95 20.24 12.17
CA LEU A 326 -5.53 20.56 12.38
C LEU A 326 -4.91 21.36 11.22
N TRP A 327 -5.62 21.50 10.10
CA TRP A 327 -5.12 22.26 8.96
C TRP A 327 -5.12 23.75 9.25
N CYS A 328 -3.92 24.32 9.34
CA CYS A 328 -3.70 25.75 9.44
C CYS A 328 -3.64 26.38 8.04
N VAL A 329 -4.70 27.07 7.61
CA VAL A 329 -4.79 27.67 6.27
C VAL A 329 -4.71 29.20 6.33
N ILE A 330 -3.49 29.73 6.54
CA ILE A 330 -3.29 31.17 6.75
C ILE A 330 -3.42 32.02 5.49
N ASN A 331 -3.13 31.47 4.30
CA ASN A 331 -3.15 32.25 3.05
C ASN A 331 -4.54 32.30 2.38
N ILE A 332 -5.51 31.53 2.89
CA ILE A 332 -6.87 31.46 2.34
C ILE A 332 -7.84 32.00 3.40
N GLY A 333 -8.29 33.24 3.23
CA GLY A 333 -9.03 33.98 4.26
C GLY A 333 -10.45 33.51 4.57
N SER A 334 -10.99 32.56 3.80
CA SER A 334 -12.32 31.98 3.97
C SER A 334 -12.40 30.67 3.20
N GLU A 335 -13.37 29.81 3.54
CA GLU A 335 -13.64 28.57 2.82
C GLU A 335 -13.64 28.77 1.29
N PRO A 336 -12.82 28.02 0.53
CA PRO A 336 -12.76 28.06 -0.92
C PRO A 336 -14.07 27.67 -1.57
N ALA A 337 -14.27 28.14 -2.81
CA ALA A 337 -15.43 27.74 -3.60
C ALA A 337 -15.46 26.22 -3.80
N ASN A 338 -16.62 25.63 -3.46
CA ASN A 338 -16.87 24.19 -3.58
C ASN A 338 -15.81 23.31 -2.91
N PHE A 339 -15.17 23.75 -1.82
CA PHE A 339 -14.12 22.97 -1.15
C PHE A 339 -14.50 21.50 -1.00
N GLY A 340 -15.77 21.25 -0.63
CA GLY A 340 -16.29 19.91 -0.41
C GLY A 340 -15.78 19.43 0.93
N ASN A 341 -16.66 19.30 1.91
CA ASN A 341 -16.32 18.58 3.13
C ASN A 341 -17.61 18.07 3.76
N SER A 342 -17.53 16.89 4.37
CA SER A 342 -18.63 16.28 5.11
C SER A 342 -18.22 15.80 6.51
N GLY A 343 -17.04 16.20 6.99
CA GLY A 343 -16.51 16.02 8.36
C GLY A 343 -16.35 17.35 9.12
N THR A 344 -15.11 17.76 9.40
CA THR A 344 -14.74 19.03 10.07
C THR A 344 -13.87 19.88 9.15
N ASP A 345 -14.20 21.16 9.00
CA ASP A 345 -13.47 22.09 8.12
C ASP A 345 -12.18 22.61 8.75
N PRO A 346 -11.17 22.97 7.92
CA PRO A 346 -10.01 23.72 8.35
C PRO A 346 -10.37 25.08 8.97
N ASP A 347 -9.50 25.60 9.84
CA ASP A 347 -9.58 26.99 10.25
C ASP A 347 -9.05 27.90 9.13
N TRP A 348 -9.98 28.52 8.39
CA TRP A 348 -9.67 29.40 7.26
C TRP A 348 -9.23 30.80 7.71
N GLY A 349 -8.05 31.24 7.27
CA GLY A 349 -7.53 32.59 7.49
C GLY A 349 -7.16 32.89 8.94
N MET A 350 -7.39 31.96 9.86
CA MET A 350 -7.01 32.01 11.25
C MET A 350 -6.36 30.68 11.58
N CYS A 351 -5.15 30.69 12.12
CA CYS A 351 -4.55 29.49 12.70
C CYS A 351 -4.48 29.69 14.20
N PRO A 352 -5.52 29.32 14.95
CA PRO A 352 -5.41 29.36 16.39
C PRO A 352 -4.27 28.44 16.83
N LEU A 353 -3.49 28.90 17.80
CA LEU A 353 -2.52 28.07 18.47
C LEU A 353 -3.29 27.08 19.36
N THR A 354 -3.37 25.82 18.96
CA THR A 354 -4.09 24.76 19.68
C THR A 354 -3.10 23.74 20.25
N MET A 355 -3.58 22.87 21.13
CA MET A 355 -2.80 21.78 21.73
C MET A 355 -3.63 20.50 21.75
N LYS A 356 -3.12 19.43 21.12
CA LYS A 356 -3.67 18.08 21.17
C LYS A 356 -2.89 17.26 22.19
N ILE A 357 -3.59 16.47 23.00
CA ILE A 357 -3.01 15.62 24.04
C ILE A 357 -3.36 14.17 23.69
N THR A 358 -2.36 13.29 23.70
CA THR A 358 -2.51 11.87 23.37
C THR A 358 -1.66 11.01 24.30
N ALA A 359 -2.03 9.73 24.42
CA ALA A 359 -1.23 8.67 25.01
C ALA A 359 -1.31 7.44 24.11
N LEU A 360 -0.29 6.60 24.13
CA LEU A 360 -0.32 5.33 23.37
C LEU A 360 -1.16 4.27 24.11
N GLU A 361 -1.07 4.28 25.43
CA GLU A 361 -1.61 3.24 26.32
C GLU A 361 -3.09 3.45 26.66
N VAL A 362 -3.64 4.65 26.45
CA VAL A 362 -5.03 4.96 26.77
C VAL A 362 -5.61 6.02 25.84
N ALA A 363 -6.83 5.78 25.37
CA ALA A 363 -7.59 6.75 24.58
C ALA A 363 -8.28 7.79 25.48
N ASN A 364 -8.65 8.95 24.90
CA ASN A 364 -9.47 9.92 25.61
C ASN A 364 -10.85 9.32 25.95
N GLY A 365 -11.27 9.41 27.22
CA GLY A 365 -12.44 8.75 27.79
C GLY A 365 -12.22 7.28 28.18
N GLY A 366 -11.02 6.73 27.99
CA GLY A 366 -10.73 5.31 28.18
C GLY A 366 -10.37 4.90 29.63
N TYR A 367 -10.11 3.60 29.79
CA TYR A 367 -9.62 2.99 31.03
C TYR A 367 -8.19 2.48 30.85
N SER A 368 -7.38 2.47 31.91
CA SER A 368 -6.03 1.90 31.88
C SER A 368 -5.68 1.21 33.20
N LEU A 369 -4.95 0.09 33.11
CA LEU A 369 -4.32 -0.59 34.25
C LEU A 369 -2.94 0.00 34.58
N ASP A 370 -2.33 0.72 33.62
CA ASP A 370 -0.99 1.29 33.77
C ASP A 370 -1.07 2.58 34.58
N ALA A 371 -0.56 2.53 35.81
CA ALA A 371 -0.47 3.71 36.66
C ALA A 371 0.63 4.70 36.22
N THR A 372 1.41 4.37 35.19
CA THR A 372 2.50 5.20 34.66
C THR A 372 2.67 4.99 33.17
N PHE A 373 2.59 6.07 32.38
CA PHE A 373 2.73 6.02 30.92
C PHE A 373 3.12 7.40 30.35
N SER A 374 3.42 7.45 29.04
CA SER A 374 3.85 8.67 28.37
C SER A 374 2.67 9.42 27.74
N LEU A 375 2.61 10.73 27.98
CA LEU A 375 1.73 11.66 27.29
C LEU A 375 2.51 12.43 26.23
N THR A 376 1.89 12.64 25.08
CA THR A 376 2.39 13.49 23.99
C THR A 376 1.47 14.69 23.80
N PHE A 377 2.06 15.87 23.80
CA PHE A 377 1.42 17.15 23.58
C PHE A 377 1.90 17.69 22.23
N THR A 378 0.97 17.94 21.31
CA THR A 378 1.26 18.41 19.97
C THR A 378 0.52 19.71 19.69
N SER A 379 1.25 20.80 19.48
CA SER A 379 0.68 22.09 19.14
C SER A 379 0.58 22.29 17.62
N SER A 380 -0.44 23.04 17.18
CA SER A 380 -0.65 23.37 15.76
C SER A 380 0.45 24.24 15.16
N LEU A 381 1.17 24.99 15.99
CA LEU A 381 2.31 25.84 15.60
C LEU A 381 3.43 25.72 16.64
N SER A 382 4.67 26.05 16.24
CA SER A 382 5.82 26.03 17.16
C SER A 382 5.63 27.01 18.31
N THR A 383 5.68 26.49 19.54
CA THR A 383 5.53 27.29 20.75
C THR A 383 6.87 27.86 21.20
N THR A 384 6.87 29.01 21.86
CA THR A 384 8.08 29.65 22.41
C THR A 384 8.26 29.46 23.90
N ASN A 385 7.20 29.15 24.63
CA ASN A 385 7.18 29.15 26.09
C ASN A 385 6.23 28.10 26.71
N PHE A 386 5.83 27.05 25.99
CA PHE A 386 5.05 25.97 26.59
C PHE A 386 5.90 25.18 27.59
N GLU A 387 5.49 25.20 28.85
CA GLU A 387 6.20 24.58 29.96
C GLU A 387 5.27 23.72 30.84
N GLN A 388 5.83 22.85 31.67
CA GLN A 388 5.04 21.93 32.51
C GLN A 388 4.02 22.67 33.40
N ALA A 389 4.29 23.93 33.78
CA ALA A 389 3.40 24.74 34.60
C ALA A 389 2.09 25.14 33.89
N ASP A 390 2.04 25.04 32.56
CA ASP A 390 0.85 25.32 31.75
C ASP A 390 -0.16 24.16 31.77
N ILE A 391 0.25 23.00 32.29
CA ILE A 391 -0.55 21.77 32.31
C ILE A 391 -1.13 21.56 33.70
N THR A 392 -2.46 21.40 33.76
CA THR A 392 -3.16 20.99 34.98
C THR A 392 -3.50 19.51 34.92
N VAL A 393 -3.16 18.77 35.99
CA VAL A 393 -3.42 17.34 36.12
C VAL A 393 -4.27 17.05 37.36
N SER A 394 -5.28 16.18 37.20
CA SER A 394 -6.05 15.62 38.32
C SER A 394 -5.71 14.15 38.54
N ASN A 395 -5.77 13.70 39.81
CA ASN A 395 -5.45 12.32 40.24
C ASN A 395 -4.13 11.78 39.67
N GLY A 396 -3.09 12.60 39.66
CA GLY A 396 -1.76 12.24 39.18
C GLY A 396 -0.78 13.40 39.18
N THR A 397 0.43 13.14 38.70
CA THR A 397 1.51 14.11 38.52
C THR A 397 2.21 13.89 37.18
N LEU A 398 2.86 14.94 36.66
CA LEU A 398 3.75 14.84 35.50
C LEU A 398 5.21 14.92 35.94
N GLU A 399 6.04 14.07 35.37
CA GLU A 399 7.49 14.11 35.46
C GLU A 399 8.12 14.05 34.06
N ASN A 400 9.43 14.32 33.99
CA ASN A 400 10.21 14.24 32.75
C ASN A 400 9.63 15.05 31.59
N PHE A 401 9.02 16.21 31.86
CA PHE A 401 8.52 17.09 30.81
C PHE A 401 9.68 17.57 29.93
N SER A 402 9.60 17.29 28.64
CA SER A 402 10.63 17.67 27.67
C SER A 402 10.02 17.86 26.28
N GLY A 403 10.58 18.76 25.48
CA GLY A 403 10.13 18.99 24.10
C GLY A 403 10.59 20.35 23.60
N ALA A 404 10.32 20.61 22.32
CA ALA A 404 10.57 21.89 21.67
C ALA A 404 9.76 22.01 20.37
N GLY A 405 9.55 23.24 19.90
CA GLY A 405 8.79 23.48 18.68
C GLY A 405 7.32 23.10 18.90
N ASN A 406 6.88 22.05 18.23
CA ASN A 406 5.47 21.64 18.23
C ASN A 406 5.18 20.40 19.09
N THR A 407 6.20 19.68 19.57
CA THR A 407 5.99 18.38 20.23
C THR A 407 6.70 18.32 21.58
N TYR A 408 5.94 17.91 22.59
CA TYR A 408 6.39 17.74 23.96
C TYR A 408 5.90 16.41 24.52
N THR A 409 6.66 15.85 25.45
CA THR A 409 6.33 14.60 26.13
C THR A 409 6.45 14.78 27.64
N ALA A 410 5.62 14.05 28.38
CA ALA A 410 5.71 13.96 29.83
C ALA A 410 5.33 12.56 30.32
N THR A 411 5.90 12.10 31.42
CA THR A 411 5.48 10.88 32.09
C THR A 411 4.35 11.19 33.06
N PHE A 412 3.17 10.63 32.83
CA PHE A 412 2.07 10.66 33.80
C PHE A 412 2.28 9.58 34.86
N MET A 413 2.00 9.92 36.12
CA MET A 413 1.99 8.97 37.24
C MET A 413 0.75 9.17 38.09
N SER A 414 0.00 8.10 38.33
CA SER A 414 -1.17 8.10 39.20
C SER A 414 -0.84 7.55 40.60
N PRO A 415 -1.41 8.12 41.69
CA PRO A 415 -1.28 7.57 43.03
C PRO A 415 -2.22 6.38 43.29
N GLY A 416 -3.17 6.08 42.40
CA GLY A 416 -4.14 5.00 42.55
C GLY A 416 -5.33 5.11 41.61
N SER A 417 -6.24 4.13 41.67
CA SER A 417 -7.41 4.07 40.79
C SER A 417 -8.32 5.29 40.92
N GLY A 418 -8.91 5.71 39.82
CA GLY A 418 -9.88 6.78 39.75
C GLY A 418 -9.75 7.62 38.48
N PRO A 419 -10.69 8.55 38.25
CA PRO A 419 -10.69 9.41 37.07
C PRO A 419 -9.53 10.40 37.13
N CYS A 420 -8.88 10.59 35.98
CA CYS A 420 -7.74 11.47 35.75
C CYS A 420 -8.08 12.42 34.60
N THR A 421 -7.59 13.66 34.67
CA THR A 421 -7.73 14.64 33.59
C THR A 421 -6.44 15.41 33.38
N ILE A 422 -6.14 15.69 32.12
CA ILE A 422 -5.02 16.53 31.66
C ILE A 422 -5.63 17.69 30.89
N ASN A 423 -5.29 18.91 31.32
CA ASN A 423 -5.84 20.13 30.78
C ASN A 423 -4.73 21.14 30.46
N VAL A 424 -4.89 21.83 29.33
CA VAL A 424 -4.11 23.02 28.98
C VAL A 424 -5.10 24.15 28.70
N ALA A 425 -5.09 25.17 29.55
CA ALA A 425 -6.03 26.29 29.47
C ALA A 425 -5.66 27.27 28.35
N ALA A 426 -6.59 28.10 27.90
CA ALA A 426 -6.27 29.21 27.01
C ALA A 426 -5.29 30.21 27.66
N ASP A 427 -4.56 30.95 26.82
CA ASP A 427 -3.66 32.03 27.21
C ASP A 427 -2.51 31.61 28.16
N THR A 428 -2.08 30.35 28.14
CA THR A 428 -0.98 29.84 28.96
C THR A 428 0.36 29.86 28.21
N PHE A 429 0.35 29.61 26.90
CA PHE A 429 1.56 29.64 26.06
C PHE A 429 1.31 30.36 24.73
N THR A 430 2.40 30.67 24.04
CA THR A 430 2.43 31.46 22.80
C THR A 430 3.31 30.84 21.72
N ASP A 431 3.07 31.24 20.47
CA ASP A 431 3.94 30.95 19.32
C ASP A 431 5.03 32.02 19.16
N ALA A 432 5.78 31.99 18.04
CA ALA A 432 6.76 33.03 17.71
C ALA A 432 6.13 34.39 17.36
N GLY A 433 4.85 34.41 16.97
CA GLY A 433 4.06 35.61 16.71
C GLY A 433 3.51 36.27 17.98
N ASN A 434 3.69 35.67 19.15
CA ASN A 434 3.02 36.02 20.42
C ASN A 434 1.49 35.85 20.38
N THR A 435 1.01 34.93 19.54
CA THR A 435 -0.39 34.50 19.54
C THR A 435 -0.60 33.57 20.73
N ASN A 436 -1.57 33.87 21.58
CA ASN A 436 -1.93 33.00 22.70
C ASN A 436 -2.62 31.72 22.21
N ASN A 437 -2.44 30.63 22.96
CA ASN A 437 -3.13 29.39 22.70
C ASN A 437 -4.62 29.44 23.08
N MET A 438 -5.42 28.66 22.36
CA MET A 438 -6.78 28.31 22.76
C MET A 438 -6.76 27.19 23.81
N THR A 439 -7.88 27.04 24.53
CA THR A 439 -8.10 25.93 25.44
C THR A 439 -8.03 24.60 24.68
N ALA A 440 -7.20 23.68 25.15
CA ALA A 440 -7.14 22.32 24.63
C ALA A 440 -8.40 21.53 25.01
N SER A 441 -8.77 20.56 24.17
CA SER A 441 -9.74 19.54 24.58
C SER A 441 -9.20 18.77 25.78
N GLU A 442 -10.02 18.61 26.83
CA GLU A 442 -9.63 17.85 28.02
C GLU A 442 -9.34 16.39 27.62
N PHE A 443 -8.15 15.91 27.98
CA PHE A 443 -7.80 14.51 27.88
C PHE A 443 -8.11 13.85 29.21
N ASN A 444 -9.16 13.04 29.24
CA ASN A 444 -9.64 12.35 30.43
C ASN A 444 -9.51 10.83 30.25
N PHE A 445 -9.25 10.12 31.34
CA PHE A 445 -9.18 8.66 31.37
C PHE A 445 -9.36 8.20 32.82
N THR A 446 -9.55 6.90 33.05
CA THR A 446 -9.70 6.34 34.40
C THR A 446 -8.66 5.25 34.62
N ILE A 447 -7.87 5.40 35.69
CA ILE A 447 -7.01 4.31 36.16
C ILE A 447 -7.87 3.31 36.92
N ILE A 448 -7.84 2.05 36.49
CA ILE A 448 -8.61 0.95 37.10
C ILE A 448 -7.69 0.00 37.86
N THR A 449 -8.31 -0.79 38.72
CA THR A 449 -7.65 -1.80 39.53
C THR A 449 -7.76 -3.15 38.81
N GLU A 450 -6.63 -3.83 38.64
CA GLU A 450 -6.59 -5.18 38.10
C GLU A 450 -7.48 -6.15 38.90
N ILE A 451 -8.22 -7.00 38.20
CA ILE A 451 -8.98 -8.09 38.81
C ILE A 451 -8.03 -9.22 39.19
N THR A 452 -8.07 -9.61 40.45
CA THR A 452 -7.26 -10.69 41.02
C THR A 452 -8.14 -11.63 41.83
N GLN A 453 -7.62 -12.81 42.14
CA GLN A 453 -8.30 -13.74 43.05
C GLN A 453 -8.69 -13.09 44.40
N SER A 454 -7.91 -12.10 44.87
CA SER A 454 -8.13 -11.46 46.16
C SER A 454 -9.25 -10.43 46.17
N ASN A 455 -9.60 -9.84 45.01
CA ASN A 455 -10.56 -8.75 44.92
C ASN A 455 -11.80 -9.05 44.08
N ILE A 456 -11.82 -10.11 43.25
CA ILE A 456 -12.95 -10.38 42.32
C ILE A 456 -14.31 -10.42 43.03
N GLN A 457 -14.39 -11.01 44.23
CA GLN A 457 -15.65 -11.02 45.00
C GLN A 457 -16.09 -9.61 45.40
N SER A 458 -15.15 -8.78 45.87
CA SER A 458 -15.43 -7.38 46.23
C SER A 458 -15.81 -6.55 45.00
N ALA A 459 -15.19 -6.81 43.85
CA ALA A 459 -15.50 -6.14 42.60
C ALA A 459 -16.92 -6.49 42.13
N VAL A 460 -17.30 -7.77 42.14
CA VAL A 460 -18.67 -8.21 41.81
C VAL A 460 -19.70 -7.67 42.81
N ASP A 461 -19.37 -7.66 44.10
CA ASP A 461 -20.24 -7.09 45.13
C ASP A 461 -20.48 -5.59 44.89
N ALA A 462 -19.42 -4.85 44.55
CA ALA A 462 -19.50 -3.44 44.18
C ALA A 462 -20.36 -3.26 42.92
N TRP A 463 -20.10 -4.03 41.86
CA TRP A 463 -20.84 -3.96 40.60
C TRP A 463 -22.34 -4.19 40.77
N CYS A 464 -22.69 -5.23 41.53
CA CYS A 464 -24.09 -5.55 41.80
C CYS A 464 -24.79 -4.51 42.70
N SER A 465 -24.04 -3.69 43.43
CA SER A 465 -24.58 -2.63 44.28
C SER A 465 -24.71 -1.30 43.54
N ASP A 466 -23.69 -0.92 42.77
CA ASP A 466 -23.61 0.30 41.98
C ASP A 466 -22.58 0.08 40.84
N SER A 467 -23.08 -0.30 39.67
CA SER A 467 -22.22 -0.61 38.52
C SER A 467 -21.45 0.62 38.02
N ALA A 468 -22.01 1.83 38.15
CA ALA A 468 -21.32 3.05 37.72
C ALA A 468 -20.12 3.36 38.63
N ALA A 469 -20.28 3.22 39.94
CA ALA A 469 -19.18 3.38 40.88
C ALA A 469 -18.12 2.28 40.73
N ALA A 470 -18.54 1.03 40.49
CA ALA A 470 -17.64 -0.09 40.25
C ALA A 470 -16.83 0.08 38.96
N ALA A 471 -17.45 0.56 37.88
CA ALA A 471 -16.77 0.83 36.61
C ALA A 471 -15.62 1.83 36.77
N GLY A 472 -15.80 2.86 37.61
CA GLY A 472 -14.73 3.83 37.93
C GLY A 472 -13.54 3.24 38.71
N THR A 473 -13.68 2.04 39.27
CA THR A 473 -12.63 1.37 40.07
C THR A 473 -12.03 0.17 39.35
N TYR A 474 -12.84 -0.63 38.66
CA TYR A 474 -12.45 -1.90 38.05
C TYR A 474 -12.65 -1.96 36.54
N GLY A 475 -13.21 -0.92 35.92
CA GLY A 475 -13.67 -0.96 34.51
C GLY A 475 -15.04 -1.63 34.36
N ASP A 476 -15.57 -1.64 33.14
CA ASP A 476 -16.81 -2.37 32.85
C ASP A 476 -16.62 -3.87 33.11
N ILE A 477 -17.63 -4.53 33.67
CA ILE A 477 -17.56 -5.94 34.02
C ILE A 477 -17.33 -6.83 32.79
N SER A 478 -17.76 -6.42 31.60
CA SER A 478 -17.51 -7.18 30.37
C SER A 478 -16.03 -7.29 30.03
N ASP A 479 -15.24 -6.28 30.42
CA ASP A 479 -13.85 -6.11 29.99
C ASP A 479 -12.85 -6.57 31.06
N TRP A 480 -13.34 -7.15 32.16
CA TRP A 480 -12.48 -7.62 33.24
C TRP A 480 -11.61 -8.78 32.80
N ASN A 481 -10.29 -8.59 32.83
CA ASN A 481 -9.34 -9.69 32.70
C ASN A 481 -9.42 -10.61 33.92
N THR A 482 -10.03 -11.78 33.76
CA THR A 482 -10.24 -12.78 34.81
C THR A 482 -9.27 -13.97 34.75
N SER A 483 -8.32 -13.96 33.81
CA SER A 483 -7.37 -15.07 33.55
C SER A 483 -6.57 -15.54 34.78
N ALA A 484 -6.32 -14.66 35.74
CA ALA A 484 -5.59 -14.97 36.98
C ALA A 484 -6.47 -15.57 38.09
N VAL A 485 -7.80 -15.68 37.89
CA VAL A 485 -8.75 -16.17 38.88
C VAL A 485 -8.93 -17.68 38.73
N THR A 486 -8.80 -18.40 39.85
CA THR A 486 -8.87 -19.87 39.90
C THR A 486 -10.08 -20.39 40.68
N ASP A 487 -10.70 -19.53 41.50
CA ASP A 487 -11.89 -19.82 42.28
C ASP A 487 -12.93 -18.71 42.11
N MET A 488 -14.05 -19.04 41.47
CA MET A 488 -15.22 -18.18 41.26
C MET A 488 -16.42 -18.66 42.10
N SER A 489 -16.17 -19.41 43.17
CA SER A 489 -17.26 -19.96 43.98
C SER A 489 -18.07 -18.86 44.66
N ASN A 490 -19.40 -18.99 44.56
CA ASN A 490 -20.40 -18.06 45.10
C ASN A 490 -20.37 -16.63 44.51
N LEU A 491 -19.64 -16.39 43.41
CA LEU A 491 -19.35 -15.03 42.95
C LEU A 491 -20.62 -14.17 42.76
N PHE A 492 -21.65 -14.74 42.13
CA PHE A 492 -22.97 -14.12 41.92
C PHE A 492 -24.08 -14.75 42.77
N LYS A 493 -23.72 -15.45 43.86
CA LYS A 493 -24.69 -16.11 44.73
C LYS A 493 -25.65 -15.08 45.32
N GLU A 494 -26.96 -15.35 45.22
CA GLU A 494 -28.06 -14.50 45.72
C GLU A 494 -28.15 -13.11 45.04
N LYS A 495 -27.40 -12.87 43.95
CA LYS A 495 -27.49 -11.63 43.17
C LYS A 495 -28.68 -11.69 42.20
N SER A 496 -29.90 -11.64 42.75
CA SER A 496 -31.15 -11.93 42.04
C SER A 496 -31.40 -11.11 40.77
N ASN A 497 -30.82 -9.91 40.68
CA ASN A 497 -30.98 -8.96 39.56
C ASN A 497 -29.78 -8.94 38.61
N PHE A 498 -28.72 -9.71 38.88
CA PHE A 498 -27.52 -9.70 38.05
C PHE A 498 -27.81 -10.33 36.68
N ASN A 499 -27.50 -9.59 35.62
CA ASN A 499 -27.59 -10.05 34.24
C ASN A 499 -26.69 -9.20 33.31
N SER A 500 -25.55 -8.72 33.81
CA SER A 500 -24.57 -8.00 32.98
C SER A 500 -23.79 -9.00 32.13
N ASP A 501 -23.33 -8.55 30.96
CA ASP A 501 -22.54 -9.36 30.05
C ASP A 501 -21.19 -9.73 30.66
N ILE A 502 -20.82 -11.01 30.49
CA ILE A 502 -19.58 -11.63 30.97
C ILE A 502 -19.08 -12.68 29.96
N SER A 503 -19.55 -12.62 28.71
CA SER A 503 -19.19 -13.61 27.67
C SER A 503 -17.68 -13.67 27.45
N GLU A 504 -17.01 -12.52 27.50
CA GLU A 504 -15.56 -12.37 27.22
C GLU A 504 -14.65 -12.72 28.40
N TRP A 505 -15.18 -13.22 29.51
CA TRP A 505 -14.35 -13.61 30.66
C TRP A 505 -13.48 -14.82 30.34
N ASP A 506 -12.17 -14.69 30.59
CA ASP A 506 -11.25 -15.82 30.57
C ASP A 506 -11.40 -16.66 31.85
N VAL A 507 -12.15 -17.76 31.73
CA VAL A 507 -12.35 -18.74 32.80
C VAL A 507 -11.48 -19.98 32.67
N SER A 508 -10.53 -20.01 31.73
CA SER A 508 -9.70 -21.19 31.40
C SER A 508 -8.86 -21.71 32.58
N SER A 509 -8.55 -20.83 33.54
CA SER A 509 -7.79 -21.15 34.76
C SER A 509 -8.66 -21.49 35.97
N VAL A 510 -9.99 -21.42 35.84
CA VAL A 510 -10.92 -21.61 36.97
C VAL A 510 -11.06 -23.09 37.29
N ALA A 511 -10.73 -23.47 38.52
CA ALA A 511 -10.90 -24.83 39.02
C ALA A 511 -12.22 -25.04 39.79
N ASN A 512 -12.80 -23.97 40.34
CA ASN A 512 -13.96 -24.03 41.24
C ASN A 512 -15.04 -22.99 40.87
N MET A 513 -16.20 -23.46 40.40
CA MET A 513 -17.39 -22.65 40.08
C MET A 513 -18.58 -22.99 41.00
N ASN A 514 -18.32 -23.55 42.18
CA ASN A 514 -19.38 -23.93 43.12
C ASN A 514 -20.30 -22.75 43.45
N ALA A 515 -21.59 -22.93 43.18
CA ALA A 515 -22.65 -21.97 43.48
C ALA A 515 -22.45 -20.58 42.87
N MET A 516 -21.67 -20.47 41.78
CA MET A 516 -21.35 -19.18 41.14
C MET A 516 -22.61 -18.36 40.85
N PHE A 517 -23.66 -18.96 40.27
CA PHE A 517 -24.95 -18.30 39.95
C PHE A 517 -26.11 -18.81 40.80
N ARG A 518 -25.83 -19.39 41.97
CA ARG A 518 -26.90 -19.90 42.83
C ARG A 518 -27.83 -18.77 43.24
N GLU A 519 -29.13 -18.91 42.99
CA GLU A 519 -30.17 -17.92 43.29
C GLU A 519 -29.99 -16.59 42.52
N ALA A 520 -29.19 -16.56 41.45
CA ALA A 520 -29.10 -15.44 40.50
C ALA A 520 -30.28 -15.51 39.51
N SER A 521 -31.48 -15.22 40.01
CA SER A 521 -32.75 -15.51 39.32
C SER A 521 -32.93 -14.84 37.95
N ALA A 522 -32.26 -13.72 37.68
CA ALA A 522 -32.35 -12.96 36.43
C ALA A 522 -31.24 -13.29 35.41
N PHE A 523 -30.22 -14.05 35.79
CA PHE A 523 -29.04 -14.30 34.95
C PHE A 523 -29.41 -15.18 33.74
N ASN A 524 -29.07 -14.72 32.54
CA ASN A 524 -29.33 -15.38 31.26
C ASN A 524 -28.42 -14.86 30.14
N GLN A 525 -27.12 -14.73 30.41
CA GLN A 525 -26.11 -14.27 29.42
C GLN A 525 -25.44 -15.43 28.70
N GLU A 526 -24.94 -15.15 27.48
CA GLU A 526 -24.24 -16.12 26.64
C GLU A 526 -22.86 -16.43 27.24
N ILE A 527 -22.68 -17.67 27.67
CA ILE A 527 -21.43 -18.17 28.29
C ILE A 527 -20.99 -19.50 27.65
N GLY A 528 -21.57 -19.84 26.49
CA GLY A 528 -21.30 -21.10 25.78
C GLY A 528 -19.84 -21.22 25.33
N ASP A 529 -19.21 -20.08 25.02
CA ASP A 529 -17.82 -20.01 24.52
C ASP A 529 -16.75 -20.07 25.62
N TRP A 530 -17.16 -20.15 26.89
CA TRP A 530 -16.23 -20.27 28.01
C TRP A 530 -15.44 -21.59 27.98
N ASP A 531 -14.11 -21.48 28.10
CA ASP A 531 -13.25 -22.64 28.33
C ASP A 531 -13.35 -23.12 29.79
N VAL A 532 -14.25 -24.09 30.03
CA VAL A 532 -14.45 -24.70 31.35
C VAL A 532 -13.64 -25.99 31.55
N SER A 533 -12.70 -26.32 30.67
CA SER A 533 -11.95 -27.59 30.67
C SER A 533 -11.12 -27.83 31.95
N SER A 534 -10.76 -26.76 32.66
CA SER A 534 -10.04 -26.82 33.95
C SER A 534 -10.96 -26.97 35.17
N VAL A 535 -12.27 -26.80 35.01
CA VAL A 535 -13.21 -26.77 36.13
C VAL A 535 -13.39 -28.16 36.71
N THR A 536 -13.16 -28.30 38.02
CA THR A 536 -13.32 -29.58 38.74
C THR A 536 -14.58 -29.62 39.61
N ASN A 537 -15.17 -28.47 39.93
CA ASN A 537 -16.31 -28.34 40.83
C ASN A 537 -17.39 -27.37 40.29
N MET A 538 -18.54 -27.90 39.88
CA MET A 538 -19.72 -27.16 39.40
C MET A 538 -20.95 -27.35 40.32
N LYS A 539 -20.72 -27.72 41.58
CA LYS A 539 -21.80 -27.94 42.54
C LYS A 539 -22.69 -26.70 42.67
N ASN A 540 -24.02 -26.86 42.61
CA ASN A 540 -25.01 -25.78 42.69
C ASN A 540 -24.83 -24.60 41.69
N MET A 541 -24.05 -24.74 40.62
CA MET A 541 -23.64 -23.60 39.78
C MET A 541 -24.81 -22.72 39.35
N PHE A 542 -25.91 -23.30 38.87
CA PHE A 542 -27.14 -22.63 38.42
C PHE A 542 -28.36 -22.97 39.30
N ARG A 543 -28.14 -23.42 40.53
CA ARG A 543 -29.25 -23.77 41.42
C ARG A 543 -30.14 -22.56 41.64
N GLU A 544 -31.44 -22.69 41.37
CA GLU A 544 -32.43 -21.61 41.50
C GLU A 544 -32.15 -20.39 40.60
N ALA A 545 -31.34 -20.53 39.55
CA ALA A 545 -31.16 -19.53 38.48
C ALA A 545 -32.35 -19.62 37.50
N SER A 546 -33.49 -19.05 37.89
CA SER A 546 -34.78 -19.30 37.24
C SER A 546 -34.94 -18.80 35.80
N ALA A 547 -34.08 -17.89 35.33
CA ALA A 547 -34.14 -17.34 33.97
C ALA A 547 -33.10 -17.95 33.01
N PHE A 548 -32.10 -18.67 33.52
CA PHE A 548 -30.99 -19.14 32.71
C PHE A 548 -31.43 -20.22 31.73
N ASN A 549 -31.22 -19.97 30.43
CA ASN A 549 -31.50 -20.92 29.36
C ASN A 549 -30.59 -20.71 28.14
N LYS A 550 -29.32 -20.37 28.34
CA LYS A 550 -28.34 -20.20 27.25
C LYS A 550 -27.61 -21.49 26.95
N GLU A 551 -27.22 -21.64 25.68
CA GLU A 551 -26.55 -22.84 25.18
C GLU A 551 -25.18 -23.01 25.83
N ILE A 552 -24.92 -24.21 26.36
CA ILE A 552 -23.68 -24.61 27.03
C ILE A 552 -23.28 -26.04 26.65
N GLY A 553 -23.89 -26.58 25.58
CA GLY A 553 -23.70 -27.97 25.16
C GLY A 553 -22.28 -28.29 24.73
N ASP A 554 -21.53 -27.29 24.26
CA ASP A 554 -20.17 -27.44 23.74
C ASP A 554 -19.08 -27.35 24.82
N TRP A 555 -19.44 -27.16 26.08
CA TRP A 555 -18.50 -27.13 27.20
C TRP A 555 -17.75 -28.45 27.38
N ASP A 556 -16.41 -28.39 27.46
CA ASP A 556 -15.59 -29.51 27.92
C ASP A 556 -15.68 -29.65 29.44
N VAL A 557 -16.56 -30.53 29.90
CA VAL A 557 -16.77 -30.82 31.32
C VAL A 557 -16.00 -32.08 31.80
N SER A 558 -15.03 -32.56 31.02
CA SER A 558 -14.34 -33.83 31.29
C SER A 558 -13.58 -33.85 32.62
N SER A 559 -13.09 -32.70 33.09
CA SER A 559 -12.40 -32.53 34.37
C SER A 559 -13.33 -32.44 35.59
N VAL A 560 -14.64 -32.30 35.39
CA VAL A 560 -15.59 -32.04 36.49
C VAL A 560 -15.79 -33.29 37.35
N THR A 561 -15.54 -33.15 38.66
CA THR A 561 -15.69 -34.26 39.64
C THR A 561 -16.98 -34.18 40.45
N THR A 562 -17.70 -33.05 40.42
CA THR A 562 -18.98 -32.88 41.11
C THR A 562 -19.90 -31.86 40.44
N MET A 563 -21.14 -32.28 40.18
CA MET A 563 -22.24 -31.46 39.66
C MET A 563 -23.51 -31.53 40.54
N TYR A 564 -23.36 -31.84 41.83
CA TYR A 564 -24.51 -31.91 42.75
C TYR A 564 -25.39 -30.66 42.67
N ALA A 565 -26.69 -30.84 42.43
CA ALA A 565 -27.69 -29.78 42.37
C ALA A 565 -27.38 -28.64 41.36
N MET A 566 -26.65 -28.92 40.27
CA MET A 566 -26.20 -27.90 39.31
C MET A 566 -27.33 -27.02 38.77
N PHE A 567 -28.44 -27.61 38.32
CA PHE A 567 -29.64 -26.95 37.79
C PHE A 567 -30.89 -27.18 38.66
N PHE A 568 -30.72 -27.52 39.95
CA PHE A 568 -31.85 -27.74 40.84
C PHE A 568 -32.72 -26.47 40.92
N ASN A 569 -34.01 -26.58 40.59
CA ASN A 569 -34.95 -25.44 40.48
C ASN A 569 -34.54 -24.34 39.46
N ALA A 570 -33.73 -24.64 38.45
CA ALA A 570 -33.58 -23.79 37.26
C ALA A 570 -34.82 -24.00 36.35
N LEU A 571 -35.87 -23.20 36.57
CA LEU A 571 -37.23 -23.51 36.12
C LEU A 571 -37.43 -23.59 34.60
N VAL A 572 -36.60 -22.90 33.82
CA VAL A 572 -36.74 -22.78 32.36
C VAL A 572 -35.62 -23.48 31.58
N PHE A 573 -34.60 -23.97 32.27
CA PHE A 573 -33.44 -24.57 31.63
C PHE A 573 -33.85 -25.86 30.89
N ASN A 574 -33.57 -25.92 29.59
CA ASN A 574 -33.93 -27.06 28.75
C ASN A 574 -32.96 -27.30 27.59
N GLN A 575 -31.69 -26.90 27.75
CA GLN A 575 -30.67 -27.00 26.71
C GLN A 575 -30.17 -28.43 26.50
N ASP A 576 -29.61 -28.69 25.31
CA ASP A 576 -29.05 -29.98 24.93
C ASP A 576 -27.66 -30.16 25.55
N LEU A 577 -27.48 -31.17 26.41
CA LEU A 577 -26.21 -31.49 27.06
C LEU A 577 -25.65 -32.85 26.59
N SER A 578 -26.15 -33.39 25.49
CA SER A 578 -25.75 -34.73 25.01
C SER A 578 -24.28 -34.84 24.61
N GLN A 579 -23.59 -33.71 24.36
CA GLN A 579 -22.16 -33.68 24.04
C GLN A 579 -21.25 -33.68 25.28
N TRP A 580 -21.81 -33.52 26.48
CA TRP A 580 -21.02 -33.49 27.70
C TRP A 580 -20.47 -34.88 28.04
N CYS A 581 -19.15 -35.02 27.96
CA CYS A 581 -18.45 -36.23 28.34
C CYS A 581 -18.05 -36.19 29.84
N VAL A 582 -18.82 -36.86 30.70
CA VAL A 582 -18.62 -36.81 32.16
C VAL A 582 -18.06 -38.12 32.73
N THR A 583 -16.78 -38.38 32.48
CA THR A 583 -16.11 -39.64 32.91
C THR A 583 -15.89 -39.75 34.43
N ASN A 584 -15.72 -38.61 35.11
CA ASN A 584 -15.40 -38.56 36.54
C ASN A 584 -16.63 -38.72 37.46
N ILE A 585 -17.84 -38.75 36.91
CA ILE A 585 -19.10 -38.90 37.65
C ILE A 585 -19.85 -40.13 37.12
N GLY A 586 -19.84 -41.23 37.89
CA GLY A 586 -20.32 -42.54 37.42
C GLY A 586 -21.85 -42.71 37.27
N SER A 587 -22.65 -41.74 37.72
CA SER A 587 -24.11 -41.72 37.58
C SER A 587 -24.63 -40.31 37.79
N GLU A 588 -25.82 -40.01 37.25
CA GLU A 588 -26.50 -38.72 37.44
C GLU A 588 -26.42 -38.22 38.91
N PRO A 589 -25.87 -37.02 39.16
CA PRO A 589 -25.79 -36.42 40.48
C PRO A 589 -27.16 -36.21 41.11
N ALA A 590 -27.24 -36.36 42.43
CA ALA A 590 -28.46 -36.04 43.15
C ALA A 590 -28.89 -34.58 42.90
N ASN A 591 -30.18 -34.41 42.60
CA ASN A 591 -30.83 -33.13 42.32
C ASN A 591 -30.27 -32.38 41.11
N PHE A 592 -29.64 -33.05 40.13
CA PHE A 592 -28.98 -32.40 38.99
C PHE A 592 -29.86 -31.31 38.34
N GLY A 593 -31.12 -31.60 38.02
CA GLY A 593 -32.11 -30.64 37.52
C GLY A 593 -32.89 -31.22 36.35
N ASN A 594 -33.66 -30.38 35.63
CA ASN A 594 -34.29 -30.77 34.37
C ASN A 594 -33.42 -30.19 33.25
N SER A 595 -32.68 -31.03 32.52
CA SER A 595 -31.99 -30.63 31.28
C SER A 595 -32.90 -30.96 30.09
N GLY A 596 -32.64 -30.43 28.89
CA GLY A 596 -33.36 -30.86 27.69
C GLY A 596 -33.03 -32.31 27.33
N THR A 597 -31.73 -32.61 27.31
CA THR A 597 -31.12 -33.93 27.15
C THR A 597 -29.98 -34.05 28.15
N ASP A 598 -29.94 -35.16 28.90
CA ASP A 598 -28.93 -35.35 29.94
C ASP A 598 -27.56 -35.77 29.35
N PRO A 599 -26.45 -35.45 30.05
CA PRO A 599 -25.10 -35.93 29.71
C PRO A 599 -24.96 -37.45 29.73
N ASP A 600 -23.97 -37.96 29.01
CA ASP A 600 -23.52 -39.35 29.16
C ASP A 600 -22.65 -39.49 30.43
N TRP A 601 -23.23 -40.08 31.48
CA TRP A 601 -22.58 -40.25 32.78
C TRP A 601 -21.66 -41.48 32.82
N GLY A 602 -20.41 -41.29 33.23
CA GLY A 602 -19.46 -42.37 33.58
C GLY A 602 -18.88 -43.16 32.40
N MET A 603 -19.40 -42.99 31.19
CA MET A 603 -18.90 -43.59 29.95
C MET A 603 -19.15 -42.62 28.79
N CYS A 604 -18.12 -42.26 28.05
CA CYS A 604 -18.26 -41.48 26.81
C CYS A 604 -18.05 -42.39 25.58
N PRO A 605 -18.76 -42.15 24.46
CA PRO A 605 -18.59 -42.89 23.20
C PRO A 605 -17.18 -42.82 22.59
#